data_AF-A0A1I5M0J3-F1
#
_entry.id   AF-A0A1I5M0J3-F1
#
_cell.length_a   1.000
_cell.length_b   1.000
_cell.length_c   1.000
_cell.angle_alpha   90.00
_cell.angle_beta   90.00
_cell.angle_gamma   90.00
#
_symmetry.space_group_name_H-M   'P 1'
#
loop_
_entity.id
_entity.type
_entity.pdbx_description
1 polymer ?
#
loop_
_entity_poly.entity_id
_entity_poly.type
_entity_poly.pdbx_seq_one_letter_code
_entity_poly.pdbx_strand_id
1 'polypeptide(L)'
;MKRLSLAASLLFLLLALAACGSAGETPDAESPKGNATAEDSNAESPVTLESLCGEEDLSYIIDTITMQMENRMEKTPDVVFFPISENAPLTDYAAIDETTAFEVDEDGNIIIFFPAGAVAEERHGEQSFKIPKP
;
A
#
# COMPACT_ATOMS: atom_id res chain seq x y z
N MET A 1 -10.95 -46.99 20.59
CA MET A 1 -9.68 -47.13 19.84
C MET A 1 -9.59 -46.20 18.60
N LYS A 2 -10.19 -45.00 18.60
CA LYS A 2 -10.07 -44.02 17.49
C LYS A 2 -9.44 -42.69 17.91
N ARG A 3 -9.18 -42.48 19.20
CA ARG A 3 -8.48 -41.30 19.73
C ARG A 3 -6.97 -41.50 19.89
N LEU A 4 -6.47 -42.74 19.80
CA LEU A 4 -5.03 -43.02 19.80
C LEU A 4 -4.36 -42.78 18.43
N SER A 5 -5.11 -42.84 17.33
CA SER A 5 -4.56 -42.60 15.98
C SER A 5 -4.29 -41.14 15.66
N LEU A 6 -4.96 -40.20 16.33
CA LEU A 6 -4.83 -38.77 16.01
C LEU A 6 -3.61 -38.15 16.69
N ALA A 7 -3.23 -38.66 17.87
CA ALA A 7 -2.02 -38.24 18.58
C ALA A 7 -0.72 -38.65 17.88
N ALA A 8 -0.73 -39.77 17.14
CA ALA A 8 0.44 -40.28 16.44
C ALA A 8 0.80 -39.45 15.18
N SER A 9 -0.20 -38.82 14.54
CA SER A 9 0.03 -38.02 13.32
C SER A 9 0.56 -36.62 13.60
N LEU A 10 0.32 -36.08 14.81
CA LEU A 10 0.78 -34.74 15.20
C LEU A 10 2.28 -34.72 15.58
N LEU A 11 2.79 -35.84 16.09
CA LEU A 11 4.18 -35.97 16.53
C LEU A 11 5.19 -36.04 15.37
N PHE A 12 4.75 -36.46 14.17
CA PHE A 12 5.62 -36.57 13.00
C PHE A 12 5.84 -35.25 12.26
N LEU A 13 4.93 -34.27 12.42
CA LEU A 13 5.00 -32.98 11.73
C LEU A 13 5.94 -31.96 12.41
N LEU A 14 6.22 -32.13 13.70
CA LEU A 14 7.03 -31.20 14.50
C LEU A 14 8.55 -31.44 14.37
N LEU A 15 8.99 -32.56 13.78
CA LEU A 15 10.42 -32.89 13.63
C LEU A 15 11.07 -32.35 12.35
N ALA A 16 10.30 -31.74 11.44
CA ALA A 16 10.78 -31.37 10.10
C ALA A 16 11.26 -29.91 9.95
N LEU A 17 11.20 -29.07 10.99
CA LEU A 17 11.56 -27.64 10.89
C LEU A 17 12.91 -27.26 11.52
N ALA A 18 13.71 -28.23 11.96
CA ALA A 18 15.03 -27.99 12.54
C ALA A 18 16.16 -28.33 11.54
N ALA A 19 16.23 -27.62 10.41
CA ALA A 19 17.42 -27.64 9.55
C ALA A 19 17.43 -26.45 8.58
N CYS A 20 18.12 -25.36 8.97
CA CYS A 20 19.19 -24.71 8.19
C CYS A 20 19.45 -23.30 8.76
N GLY A 21 20.21 -23.24 9.85
CA GLY A 21 20.91 -22.03 10.26
C GLY A 21 22.39 -22.32 10.13
N SER A 22 23.00 -21.96 9.00
CA SER A 22 24.46 -21.95 8.87
C SER A 22 24.92 -20.51 9.00
N ALA A 23 25.64 -20.26 10.08
CA ALA A 23 26.47 -19.08 10.28
C ALA A 23 27.55 -19.01 9.19
N GLY A 24 27.82 -17.79 8.74
CA GLY A 24 29.06 -17.43 8.04
C GLY A 24 29.63 -16.21 8.75
N GLU A 25 30.76 -16.41 9.41
CA GLU A 25 31.55 -15.39 10.11
C GLU A 25 32.12 -14.33 9.14
N THR A 26 32.28 -13.11 9.66
CA THR A 26 33.01 -11.96 9.10
C THR A 26 34.51 -12.29 8.94
N PRO A 27 35.26 -11.64 8.01
CA PRO A 27 35.93 -10.39 8.40
C PRO A 27 36.15 -9.36 7.26
N ASP A 28 36.60 -8.20 7.73
CA ASP A 28 37.46 -7.21 7.07
C ASP A 28 36.85 -5.87 6.65
N ALA A 29 37.35 -4.87 7.38
CA ALA A 29 37.31 -3.46 7.06
C ALA A 29 38.45 -3.14 6.09
N GLU A 30 38.14 -2.56 4.94
CA GLU A 30 38.97 -1.51 4.33
C GLU A 30 38.18 -0.82 3.21
N SER A 31 38.05 0.50 3.28
CA SER A 31 37.75 1.35 2.13
C SER A 31 39.02 1.44 1.29
N PRO A 32 38.98 1.53 -0.06
CA PRO A 32 38.82 2.87 -0.63
C PRO A 32 38.17 2.96 -2.03
N LYS A 33 37.47 4.09 -2.23
CA LYS A 33 37.51 4.95 -3.42
C LYS A 33 37.03 4.37 -4.77
N GLY A 34 35.87 4.89 -5.17
CA GLY A 34 35.57 5.25 -6.56
C GLY A 34 35.13 4.10 -7.44
N ASN A 35 33.83 3.99 -7.66
CA ASN A 35 33.37 3.59 -8.97
C ASN A 35 32.07 4.31 -9.28
N ALA A 36 32.02 4.88 -10.48
CA ALA A 36 30.85 5.50 -11.04
C ALA A 36 29.68 4.51 -11.01
N THR A 37 28.66 4.79 -10.21
CA THR A 37 27.36 4.18 -10.45
C THR A 37 26.74 4.98 -11.58
N ALA A 38 26.61 4.29 -12.71
CA ALA A 38 25.92 4.73 -13.89
C ALA A 38 24.59 5.40 -13.50
N GLU A 39 24.45 6.66 -13.88
CA GLU A 39 23.14 7.24 -14.14
C GLU A 39 22.56 6.44 -15.30
N ASP A 40 21.79 5.40 -14.96
CA ASP A 40 20.94 4.72 -15.93
C ASP A 40 19.87 5.72 -16.36
N SER A 41 20.23 6.44 -17.42
CA SER A 41 19.40 7.44 -18.07
C SER A 41 18.37 6.71 -18.92
N ASN A 42 17.39 6.08 -18.28
CA ASN A 42 16.12 5.81 -18.92
C ASN A 42 15.21 6.98 -18.56
N ALA A 43 15.23 8.03 -19.38
CA ALA A 43 14.26 9.11 -19.28
C ALA A 43 12.89 8.59 -19.77
N GLU A 44 12.34 7.64 -19.03
CA GLU A 44 10.92 7.32 -19.10
C GLU A 44 10.18 8.51 -18.52
N SER A 45 9.16 8.98 -19.22
CA SER A 45 8.21 9.95 -18.68
C SER A 45 7.75 9.47 -17.30
N PRO A 46 7.67 10.36 -16.29
CA PRO A 46 7.16 9.96 -14.98
C PRO A 46 5.78 9.34 -15.16
N VAL A 47 5.54 8.20 -14.52
CA VAL A 47 4.21 7.58 -14.50
C VAL A 47 3.26 8.59 -13.87
N THR A 48 2.15 8.88 -14.53
CA THR A 48 1.11 9.79 -14.02
C THR A 48 -0.21 9.06 -13.84
N LEU A 49 -1.11 9.59 -13.01
CA LEU A 49 -2.44 9.00 -12.83
C LEU A 49 -3.23 8.97 -14.14
N GLU A 50 -3.10 10.01 -14.96
CA GLU A 50 -3.73 10.11 -16.28
C GLU A 50 -3.21 9.01 -17.22
N SER A 51 -1.92 8.66 -17.13
CA SER A 51 -1.33 7.58 -17.94
C SER A 51 -1.79 6.19 -17.52
N LEU A 52 -2.09 6.00 -16.23
CA LEU A 52 -2.48 4.71 -15.68
C LEU A 52 -3.97 4.42 -15.84
N CYS A 53 -4.78 5.47 -15.75
CA CYS A 53 -6.23 5.35 -15.76
C CYS A 53 -6.82 5.76 -17.12
N GLY A 54 -6.33 6.85 -17.72
CA GLY A 54 -6.86 7.42 -18.97
C GLY A 54 -7.47 8.80 -18.76
N GLU A 55 -7.91 9.44 -19.84
CA GLU A 55 -8.36 10.85 -19.84
C GLU A 55 -9.69 11.07 -19.07
N GLU A 56 -10.44 10.01 -18.75
CA GLU A 56 -11.81 10.09 -18.22
C GLU A 56 -11.91 9.65 -16.74
N ASP A 57 -10.77 9.30 -16.14
CA ASP A 57 -10.72 8.43 -14.96
C ASP A 57 -10.69 9.16 -13.62
N LEU A 58 -10.66 10.50 -13.63
CA LEU A 58 -10.73 11.28 -12.40
C LEU A 58 -12.04 10.97 -11.63
N SER A 59 -13.15 10.88 -12.36
CA SER A 59 -14.46 10.52 -11.80
C SER A 59 -14.42 9.14 -11.13
N TYR A 60 -13.81 8.17 -11.80
CA TYR A 60 -13.65 6.81 -11.28
C TYR A 60 -12.81 6.78 -9.98
N ILE A 61 -11.70 7.52 -9.94
CA ILE A 61 -10.87 7.63 -8.74
C ILE A 61 -11.68 8.27 -7.60
N ILE A 62 -12.33 9.41 -7.84
CA ILE A 62 -13.12 10.13 -6.83
C ILE A 62 -14.24 9.24 -6.29
N ASP A 63 -15.01 8.59 -7.16
CA ASP A 63 -16.12 7.72 -6.77
C ASP A 63 -15.62 6.52 -5.96
N THR A 64 -14.52 5.91 -6.40
CA THR A 64 -13.90 4.76 -5.72
C THR A 64 -13.40 5.13 -4.32
N ILE A 65 -12.78 6.29 -4.15
CA ILE A 65 -12.31 6.77 -2.84
C ILE A 65 -13.50 7.09 -1.94
N THR A 66 -14.49 7.84 -2.46
CA THR A 66 -15.67 8.25 -1.71
C THR A 66 -16.44 7.03 -1.21
N MET A 67 -16.67 6.04 -2.10
CA MET A 67 -17.30 4.77 -1.73
C MET A 67 -16.51 3.99 -0.68
N GLN A 68 -15.17 4.02 -0.73
CA GLN A 68 -14.34 3.41 0.31
C GLN A 68 -14.45 4.15 1.65
N MET A 69 -14.49 5.48 1.65
CA MET A 69 -14.68 6.27 2.87
C MET A 69 -16.03 5.95 3.52
N GLU A 70 -17.11 5.92 2.73
CA GLU A 70 -18.45 5.53 3.20
C GLU A 70 -18.43 4.12 3.82
N ASN A 71 -17.88 3.14 3.08
CA ASN A 71 -17.77 1.76 3.55
C ASN A 71 -16.99 1.64 4.85
N ARG A 72 -15.87 2.37 4.97
CA ARG A 72 -15.05 2.37 6.18
C ARG A 72 -15.83 2.99 7.34
N MET A 73 -16.51 4.13 7.15
CA MET A 73 -17.32 4.74 8.20
C MET A 73 -18.54 3.88 8.60
N GLU A 74 -19.14 3.13 7.68
CA GLU A 74 -20.24 2.21 8.00
C GLU A 74 -19.75 0.99 8.80
N LYS A 75 -18.62 0.40 8.40
CA LYS A 75 -18.13 -0.87 8.95
C LYS A 75 -17.20 -0.70 10.15
N THR A 76 -16.43 0.37 10.19
CA THR A 76 -15.38 0.65 11.19
C THR A 76 -15.24 2.17 11.40
N PRO A 77 -16.13 2.79 12.20
CA PRO A 77 -16.23 4.24 12.35
C PRO A 77 -15.10 4.88 13.21
N ASP A 78 -13.93 4.25 13.27
CA ASP A 78 -12.79 4.75 14.05
C ASP A 78 -12.18 6.03 13.44
N VAL A 79 -12.36 6.20 12.13
CA VAL A 79 -11.94 7.38 11.36
C VAL A 79 -13.17 7.99 10.72
N VAL A 80 -13.40 9.28 11.00
CA VAL A 80 -14.45 10.07 10.35
C VAL A 80 -13.82 10.85 9.21
N PHE A 81 -14.31 10.61 7.99
CA PHE A 81 -13.85 11.31 6.79
C PHE A 81 -14.71 12.55 6.56
N PHE A 82 -14.06 13.71 6.43
CA PHE A 82 -14.75 15.00 6.27
C PHE A 82 -15.69 15.04 5.06
N PRO A 83 -15.30 14.56 3.85
CA PRO A 83 -16.19 14.55 2.69
C PRO A 83 -17.52 13.84 2.96
N ILE A 84 -17.50 12.75 3.73
CA ILE A 84 -18.68 11.95 4.04
C ILE A 84 -19.50 12.59 5.16
N SER A 85 -18.86 13.02 6.25
CA SER A 85 -19.58 13.61 7.39
C SER A 85 -20.24 14.94 7.05
N GLU A 86 -19.64 15.70 6.13
CA GLU A 86 -20.11 17.02 5.71
C GLU A 86 -20.93 16.97 4.41
N ASN A 87 -21.06 15.78 3.80
CA ASN A 87 -21.76 15.56 2.54
C ASN A 87 -21.29 16.55 1.45
N ALA A 88 -19.97 16.57 1.24
CA ALA A 88 -19.28 17.47 0.34
C ALA A 88 -18.36 16.69 -0.63
N PRO A 89 -18.10 17.23 -1.83
CA PRO A 89 -17.16 16.63 -2.78
C PRO A 89 -15.79 16.38 -2.14
N LEU A 90 -15.16 15.24 -2.47
CA LEU A 90 -13.78 14.94 -2.04
C LEU A 90 -12.79 16.05 -2.43
N THR A 91 -13.00 16.65 -3.60
CA THR A 91 -12.17 17.73 -4.15
C THR A 91 -12.19 19.02 -3.33
N ASP A 92 -13.15 19.19 -2.42
CA ASP A 92 -13.18 20.33 -1.50
C ASP A 92 -12.12 20.18 -0.39
N TYR A 93 -11.63 18.96 -0.15
CA TYR A 93 -10.66 18.63 0.91
C TYR A 93 -9.29 18.24 0.35
N ALA A 94 -9.27 17.57 -0.80
CA ALA A 94 -8.02 17.16 -1.45
C ALA A 94 -8.17 17.20 -2.97
N ALA A 95 -7.28 17.96 -3.62
CA ALA A 95 -7.16 17.93 -5.07
C ALA A 95 -6.64 16.55 -5.52
N ILE A 96 -7.16 16.08 -6.64
CA ILE A 96 -6.66 14.88 -7.32
C ILE A 96 -6.19 15.36 -8.70
N ASP A 97 -4.88 15.56 -8.82
CA ASP A 97 -4.21 16.07 -10.01
C ASP A 97 -2.78 15.50 -10.13
N GLU A 98 -1.94 16.11 -10.97
CA GLU A 98 -0.54 15.76 -11.22
C GLU A 98 0.35 15.76 -9.96
N THR A 99 -0.09 16.39 -8.87
CA THR A 99 0.63 16.45 -7.59
C THR A 99 0.18 15.38 -6.60
N THR A 100 -0.83 14.59 -6.94
CA THR A 100 -1.35 13.52 -6.08
C THR A 100 -0.27 12.48 -5.81
N ALA A 101 -0.01 12.20 -4.54
CA ALA A 101 0.90 11.14 -4.15
C ALA A 101 0.25 9.77 -4.39
N PHE A 102 0.94 8.90 -5.14
CA PHE A 102 0.46 7.54 -5.40
C PHE A 102 1.60 6.53 -5.56
N GLU A 103 1.24 5.26 -5.39
CA GLU A 103 2.07 4.09 -5.72
C GLU A 103 1.25 3.10 -6.56
N VAL A 104 1.92 2.18 -7.25
CA VAL A 104 1.28 1.05 -7.93
C VAL A 104 1.70 -0.23 -7.22
N ASP A 105 0.72 -1.01 -6.74
CA ASP A 105 0.99 -2.27 -6.04
C ASP A 105 1.34 -3.42 -7.01
N GLU A 106 1.74 -4.57 -6.46
CA GLU A 106 2.16 -5.75 -7.24
C GLU A 106 1.07 -6.27 -8.20
N ASP A 107 -0.19 -6.04 -7.86
CA ASP A 107 -1.36 -6.42 -8.66
C ASP A 107 -1.72 -5.36 -9.72
N GLY A 108 -0.98 -4.25 -9.76
CA GLY A 108 -1.19 -3.13 -10.68
C GLY A 108 -2.30 -2.17 -10.26
N ASN A 109 -2.73 -2.19 -8.99
CA ASN A 109 -3.70 -1.24 -8.46
C ASN A 109 -2.99 0.02 -7.99
N ILE A 110 -3.70 1.14 -8.06
CA ILE A 110 -3.15 2.43 -7.66
C ILE A 110 -3.49 2.67 -6.20
N ILE A 111 -2.49 3.00 -5.39
CA ILE A 111 -2.67 3.40 -4.00
C ILE A 111 -2.53 4.92 -3.95
N ILE A 112 -3.62 5.62 -3.68
CA ILE A 112 -3.65 7.08 -3.51
C ILE A 112 -3.40 7.40 -2.03
N PHE A 113 -2.53 8.37 -1.76
CA PHE A 113 -2.21 8.84 -0.42
C PHE A 113 -2.72 10.27 -0.21
N PHE A 114 -3.44 10.48 0.89
CA PHE A 114 -3.80 11.80 1.39
C PHE A 114 -3.04 12.10 2.67
N PRO A 115 -2.38 13.27 2.78
CA PRO A 115 -1.63 13.61 3.97
C PRO A 115 -2.54 13.72 5.19
N ALA A 116 -1.93 13.56 6.37
CA ALA A 116 -2.64 13.71 7.64
C ALA A 116 -3.37 15.06 7.71
N GLY A 117 -4.64 15.05 8.14
CA GLY A 117 -5.45 16.27 8.23
C GLY A 117 -6.17 16.67 6.94
N ALA A 118 -5.87 16.05 5.78
CA ALA A 118 -6.52 16.41 4.53
C ALA A 118 -7.99 15.95 4.48
N VAL A 119 -8.21 14.64 4.64
CA VAL A 119 -9.55 14.02 4.48
C VAL A 119 -10.14 13.48 5.78
N ALA A 120 -9.37 13.48 6.86
CA ALA A 120 -9.75 13.07 8.22
C ALA A 120 -8.89 13.81 9.26
N GLU A 121 -9.24 13.74 10.55
CA GLU A 121 -8.46 14.41 11.60
C GLU A 121 -6.98 13.98 11.59
N GLU A 122 -6.06 14.92 11.80
CA GLU A 122 -4.61 14.72 11.73
C GLU A 122 -4.09 13.58 12.63
N ARG A 123 -4.74 13.33 13.77
CA ARG A 123 -4.38 12.22 14.68
C ARG A 123 -4.49 10.83 14.06
N HIS A 124 -5.25 10.69 12.96
CA HIS A 124 -5.40 9.44 12.23
C HIS A 124 -4.29 9.22 11.20
N GLY A 125 -3.38 10.20 11.04
CA GLY A 125 -2.24 10.11 10.13
C GLY A 125 -2.65 10.17 8.66
N GLU A 126 -1.70 9.84 7.80
CA GLU A 126 -1.91 9.68 6.36
C GLU A 126 -3.00 8.63 6.08
N GLN A 127 -3.85 8.92 5.10
CA GLN A 127 -4.91 8.02 4.67
C GLN A 127 -4.62 7.49 3.28
N SER A 128 -4.74 6.17 3.08
CA SER A 128 -4.55 5.56 1.78
C SER A 128 -5.80 4.84 1.27
N PHE A 129 -5.97 4.87 -0.06
CA PHE A 129 -7.10 4.31 -0.76
C PHE A 129 -6.62 3.53 -1.99
N LYS A 130 -7.10 2.29 -2.12
CA LYS A 130 -6.74 1.41 -3.23
C LYS A 130 -7.75 1.57 -4.35
N ILE A 131 -7.31 2.04 -5.50
CA ILE A 131 -8.09 2.13 -6.73
C ILE A 131 -7.80 0.85 -7.52
N PRO A 132 -8.79 -0.04 -7.68
CA PRO A 132 -8.63 -1.20 -8.53
C PRO A 132 -8.18 -0.76 -9.92
N LYS A 133 -7.34 -1.56 -10.56
CA LYS A 133 -7.03 -1.32 -11.97
C LYS A 133 -8.34 -1.29 -12.78
N PRO A 134 -8.58 -0.25 -13.60
CA PRO A 134 -9.77 -0.16 -14.43
C PRO A 134 -9.92 -1.35 -15.40
#